data_AF-A0A3G3MIA0-F1
#
_entry.id   AF-A0A3G3MIA0-F1
#
_cell.length_a   1.000
_cell.length_b   1.000
_cell.length_c   1.000
_cell.angle_alpha   90.00
_cell.angle_beta   90.00
_cell.angle_gamma   90.00
#
_symmetry.space_group_name_H-M   'P 1'
#
loop_
_entity.id
_entity.type
_entity.pdbx_description
1 polymer ?
#
loop_
_entity_poly.entity_id
_entity_poly.type
_entity_poly.pdbx_seq_one_letter_code
_entity_poly.pdbx_strand_id
1 'polypeptide(L)'
;MNYQLREALLLLKDISTLQDKHSVQRQSELITTISHYQEKGLLALFNLLIERKTTSDIFPSYIDAILFKHLYLSDYIEIKKRIQYYFSQGIVELKSFTNVDYLPLQNLLIKENFQQADRLTQLHLLELAGLNRTTNRQWLYFTDILNLPSEDLLTIDTLWKIHSKGKFGFSIQRNIWLSNNQNWEKLWDKIGWKTNNTSLRYPHEFTWDTTAPTGHLPLFNQLRGVQVLYYLFQHPVWEI
;
A
#
# COMPACT_ATOMS: atom_id res chain seq x y z
N MET A 1 -3.64 -34.58 1.49
CA MET A 1 -2.95 -33.36 1.00
C MET A 1 -1.75 -33.81 0.18
N ASN A 2 -1.54 -33.27 -1.02
CA ASN A 2 -0.40 -33.63 -1.89
C ASN A 2 0.92 -33.36 -1.14
N TYR A 3 1.91 -34.25 -1.24
CA TYR A 3 3.22 -34.14 -0.58
C TYR A 3 3.92 -32.81 -0.91
N GLN A 4 3.96 -32.42 -2.19
CA GLN A 4 4.60 -31.18 -2.64
C GLN A 4 3.90 -29.92 -2.11
N LEU A 5 2.56 -29.95 -2.04
CA LEU A 5 1.77 -28.87 -1.42
C LEU A 5 2.09 -28.75 0.08
N ARG A 6 2.22 -29.87 0.78
CA ARG A 6 2.54 -29.88 2.22
C ARG A 6 3.94 -29.30 2.47
N GLU A 7 4.94 -29.71 1.68
CA GLU A 7 6.30 -29.18 1.79
C GLU A 7 6.36 -27.68 1.53
N ALA A 8 5.74 -27.20 0.44
CA ALA A 8 5.70 -25.77 0.12
C ALA A 8 5.04 -24.95 1.24
N LEU A 9 3.96 -25.46 1.83
CA LEU A 9 3.27 -24.79 2.95
C LEU A 9 4.12 -24.77 4.23
N LEU A 10 4.84 -25.85 4.54
CA LEU A 10 5.73 -25.89 5.70
C LEU A 10 6.86 -24.86 5.54
N LEU A 11 7.51 -24.84 4.38
CA LEU A 11 8.54 -23.85 4.08
C LEU A 11 8.01 -22.42 4.17
N LEU A 12 6.80 -22.15 3.67
CA LEU A 12 6.18 -20.84 3.77
C LEU A 12 5.93 -20.43 5.22
N LYS A 13 5.45 -21.36 6.06
CA LYS A 13 5.24 -21.12 7.49
C LYS A 13 6.54 -20.75 8.18
N ASP A 14 7.61 -21.50 7.93
CA ASP A 14 8.92 -21.29 8.55
C ASP A 14 9.50 -19.90 8.28
N ILE A 15 9.29 -19.38 7.07
CA ILE A 15 9.80 -18.06 6.69
C ILE A 15 8.77 -16.94 6.83
N SER A 16 7.53 -17.21 7.25
CA SER A 16 6.42 -16.26 7.18
C SER A 16 6.57 -15.02 8.07
N THR A 17 7.41 -15.07 9.09
CA THR A 17 7.67 -13.93 9.99
C THR A 17 8.79 -13.02 9.49
N LEU A 18 9.61 -13.48 8.54
CA LEU A 18 10.75 -12.73 8.01
C LEU A 18 10.27 -11.58 7.11
N GLN A 19 10.85 -10.39 7.30
CA GLN A 19 10.43 -9.16 6.59
C GLN A 19 11.48 -8.62 5.61
N ASP A 20 12.66 -9.24 5.51
CA ASP A 20 13.68 -8.80 4.57
C ASP A 20 13.25 -9.07 3.11
N LYS A 21 13.80 -8.28 2.19
CA LYS A 21 13.41 -8.30 0.77
C LYS A 21 13.56 -9.70 0.13
N HIS A 22 14.61 -10.44 0.45
CA HIS A 22 14.86 -11.75 -0.13
C HIS A 22 13.83 -12.77 0.39
N SER A 23 13.55 -12.75 1.69
CA SER A 23 12.51 -13.59 2.28
C SER A 23 11.12 -13.28 1.71
N VAL A 24 10.75 -12.00 1.56
CA VAL A 24 9.46 -11.59 0.98
C VAL A 24 9.31 -12.07 -0.47
N GLN A 25 10.40 -12.04 -1.25
CA GLN A 25 10.37 -12.57 -2.61
C GLN A 25 10.15 -14.08 -2.62
N ARG A 26 10.88 -14.83 -1.79
CA ARG A 26 10.71 -16.28 -1.65
C ARG A 26 9.32 -16.66 -1.13
N GLN A 27 8.77 -15.90 -0.18
CA GLN A 27 7.39 -16.07 0.29
C GLN A 27 6.39 -15.87 -0.87
N SER A 28 6.56 -14.82 -1.67
CA SER A 28 5.70 -14.53 -2.83
C SER A 28 5.72 -15.66 -3.86
N GLU A 29 6.91 -16.24 -4.12
CA GLU A 29 7.08 -17.40 -5.00
C GLU A 29 6.35 -18.63 -4.45
N LEU A 30 6.55 -18.95 -3.16
CA LEU A 30 5.87 -20.08 -2.51
C LEU A 30 4.35 -19.92 -2.49
N ILE A 31 3.83 -18.72 -2.19
CA ILE A 31 2.38 -18.43 -2.24
C ILE A 31 1.86 -18.69 -3.66
N THR A 32 2.58 -18.22 -4.67
CA THR A 32 2.23 -18.45 -6.08
C THR A 32 2.21 -19.95 -6.37
N THR A 33 3.27 -20.69 -6.01
CA THR A 33 3.33 -22.16 -6.18
C THR A 33 2.18 -22.88 -5.48
N ILE A 34 1.85 -22.51 -4.23
CA ILE A 34 0.74 -23.10 -3.48
C ILE A 34 -0.60 -22.80 -4.16
N SER A 35 -0.81 -21.58 -4.67
CA SER A 35 -2.05 -21.21 -5.34
C SER A 35 -2.34 -22.02 -6.61
N HIS A 36 -1.31 -22.58 -7.26
CA HIS A 36 -1.48 -23.47 -8.42
C HIS A 36 -2.11 -24.83 -8.05
N TYR A 37 -2.16 -25.19 -6.77
CA TYR A 37 -2.94 -26.34 -6.29
C TYR A 37 -4.44 -26.04 -6.15
N GLN A 38 -4.93 -25.01 -6.86
CA GLN A 38 -6.34 -24.68 -7.01
C GLN A 38 -7.00 -24.42 -5.64
N GLU A 39 -8.27 -24.79 -5.48
CA GLU A 39 -9.03 -24.60 -4.25
C GLU A 39 -8.32 -25.14 -3.00
N LYS A 40 -7.67 -26.31 -3.09
CA LYS A 40 -6.94 -26.90 -1.96
C LYS A 40 -5.76 -26.04 -1.52
N GLY A 41 -5.01 -25.49 -2.49
CA GLY A 41 -3.92 -24.56 -2.23
C GLY A 41 -4.42 -23.27 -1.60
N LEU A 42 -5.48 -22.68 -2.16
CA LEU A 42 -6.07 -21.45 -1.64
C LEU A 42 -6.68 -21.63 -0.24
N LEU A 43 -7.33 -22.77 0.05
CA LEU A 43 -7.80 -23.09 1.40
C LEU A 43 -6.64 -23.16 2.41
N ALA A 44 -5.50 -23.73 2.01
CA ALA A 44 -4.31 -23.77 2.86
C ALA A 44 -3.74 -22.36 3.13
N LEU A 45 -3.68 -21.51 2.11
CA LEU A 45 -3.26 -20.10 2.25
C LEU A 45 -4.25 -19.30 3.11
N PHE A 46 -5.55 -19.54 2.96
CA PHE A 46 -6.57 -18.92 3.81
C PHE A 46 -6.40 -19.30 5.28
N ASN A 47 -6.20 -20.58 5.58
CA ASN A 47 -5.97 -21.04 6.95
C ASN A 47 -4.69 -20.42 7.54
N LEU A 48 -3.62 -20.30 6.74
CA LEU A 48 -2.40 -19.61 7.16
C LEU A 48 -2.66 -18.13 7.47
N LEU A 49 -3.45 -17.43 6.64
CA LEU A 49 -3.79 -16.03 6.88
C LEU A 49 -4.60 -15.85 8.19
N ILE A 50 -5.54 -16.76 8.47
CA ILE A 50 -6.30 -16.76 9.74
C ILE A 50 -5.39 -17.04 10.94
N GLU A 51 -4.52 -18.04 10.82
CA GLU A 51 -3.53 -18.38 11.85
C GLU A 51 -2.68 -17.15 12.18
N ARG A 52 -2.11 -16.50 11.15
CA ARG A 52 -1.28 -15.30 11.32
C ARG A 52 -2.02 -14.13 11.94
N LYS A 53 -3.27 -13.86 11.53
CA LYS A 53 -4.13 -12.83 12.15
C LYS A 53 -4.30 -13.04 13.66
N THR A 54 -4.30 -14.31 14.10
CA THR A 54 -4.60 -14.66 15.49
C THR A 54 -3.34 -14.72 16.37
N THR A 55 -2.19 -15.04 15.79
CA THR A 55 -0.98 -15.39 16.55
C THR A 55 0.20 -14.43 16.34
N SER A 56 0.14 -13.53 15.37
CA SER A 56 1.28 -12.68 15.00
C SER A 56 1.11 -11.24 15.46
N ASP A 57 2.08 -10.75 16.24
CA ASP A 57 2.13 -9.35 16.69
C ASP A 57 2.40 -8.33 15.57
N ILE A 58 2.88 -8.81 14.42
CA ILE A 58 3.26 -7.99 13.26
C ILE A 58 2.20 -8.01 12.15
N PHE A 59 0.99 -8.48 12.45
CA PHE A 59 -0.13 -8.49 11.50
C PHE A 59 -0.81 -7.10 11.43
N PRO A 60 -1.17 -6.58 10.24
CA PRO A 60 -0.86 -7.12 8.92
C PRO A 60 0.56 -6.79 8.48
N SER A 61 1.21 -7.73 7.78
CA SER A 61 2.52 -7.55 7.13
C SER A 61 2.42 -7.73 5.62
N TYR A 62 3.53 -7.58 4.90
CA TYR A 62 3.56 -7.70 3.43
C TYR A 62 3.15 -9.10 2.95
N ILE A 63 3.51 -10.16 3.69
CA ILE A 63 3.07 -11.52 3.35
C ILE A 63 1.55 -11.67 3.50
N ASP A 64 0.97 -11.04 4.51
CA ASP A 64 -0.48 -11.07 4.75
C ASP A 64 -1.22 -10.40 3.60
N ALA A 65 -0.67 -9.30 3.07
CA ALA A 65 -1.18 -8.63 1.87
C ALA A 65 -1.10 -9.52 0.62
N ILE A 66 0.01 -10.24 0.44
CA ILE A 66 0.18 -11.16 -0.70
C ILE A 66 -0.80 -12.33 -0.60
N LEU A 67 -0.89 -12.96 0.58
CA LEU A 67 -1.88 -14.01 0.85
C LEU A 67 -3.29 -13.52 0.56
N PHE A 68 -3.65 -12.37 1.14
CA PHE A 68 -4.97 -11.77 0.95
C PHE A 68 -5.28 -11.48 -0.51
N LYS A 69 -4.32 -10.92 -1.27
CA LYS A 69 -4.49 -10.66 -2.71
C LYS A 69 -4.84 -11.93 -3.48
N HIS A 70 -4.08 -13.01 -3.31
CA HIS A 70 -4.35 -14.28 -4.01
C HIS A 70 -5.74 -14.85 -3.67
N LEU A 71 -6.18 -14.70 -2.43
CA LEU A 71 -7.48 -15.19 -1.98
C LEU A 71 -8.63 -14.29 -2.45
N TYR A 72 -8.45 -12.97 -2.37
CA TYR A 72 -9.44 -11.97 -2.77
C TYR A 72 -9.71 -11.98 -4.30
N LEU A 73 -8.66 -12.19 -5.10
CA LEU A 73 -8.75 -12.28 -6.56
C LEU A 73 -9.07 -13.69 -7.08
N SER A 74 -9.21 -14.68 -6.18
CA SER A 74 -9.57 -16.05 -6.53
C SER A 74 -10.92 -16.12 -7.23
N ASP A 75 -11.11 -17.01 -8.20
CA ASP A 75 -12.42 -17.29 -8.79
C ASP A 75 -13.26 -18.34 -8.05
N TYR A 76 -12.70 -18.97 -7.01
CA TYR A 76 -13.40 -20.00 -6.24
C TYR A 76 -14.42 -19.37 -5.28
N ILE A 77 -15.69 -19.69 -5.48
CA ILE A 77 -16.83 -19.12 -4.73
C ILE A 77 -16.66 -19.31 -3.21
N GLU A 78 -16.20 -20.49 -2.78
CA GLU A 78 -16.01 -20.79 -1.36
C GLU A 78 -14.91 -19.92 -0.73
N ILE A 79 -13.82 -19.65 -1.46
CA ILE A 79 -12.75 -18.75 -1.02
C ILE A 79 -13.27 -17.31 -0.91
N LYS A 80 -14.00 -16.82 -1.92
CA LYS A 80 -14.61 -15.48 -1.89
C LYS A 80 -15.53 -15.30 -0.68
N LYS A 81 -16.39 -16.29 -0.41
CA LYS A 81 -17.29 -16.26 0.76
C LYS A 81 -16.53 -16.17 2.08
N ARG A 82 -15.47 -16.96 2.24
CA ARG A 82 -14.61 -16.94 3.43
C ARG A 82 -13.90 -15.61 3.61
N ILE A 83 -13.33 -15.06 2.54
CA ILE A 83 -12.69 -13.75 2.56
C ILE A 83 -13.70 -12.66 2.95
N GLN A 84 -14.90 -12.67 2.35
CA GLN A 84 -15.92 -11.69 2.70
C GLN A 84 -16.42 -11.83 4.14
N TYR A 85 -16.46 -13.04 4.69
CA TYR A 85 -16.87 -13.26 6.08
C TYR A 85 -15.81 -12.81 7.10
N TYR A 86 -14.53 -13.14 6.90
CA TYR A 86 -13.46 -12.87 7.88
C TYR A 86 -12.73 -11.53 7.67
N PHE A 87 -12.80 -10.98 6.47
CA PHE A 87 -12.03 -9.82 6.00
C PHE A 87 -12.90 -8.91 5.10
N SER A 88 -14.15 -8.65 5.49
CA SER A 88 -15.08 -7.79 4.74
C SER A 88 -14.53 -6.39 4.45
N GLN A 89 -13.73 -5.85 5.37
CA GLN A 89 -13.04 -4.56 5.25
C GLN A 89 -11.55 -4.74 4.88
N GLY A 90 -11.13 -5.92 4.45
CA GLY A 90 -9.74 -6.28 4.18
C GLY A 90 -8.93 -6.64 5.43
N ILE A 91 -7.61 -6.52 5.30
CA ILE A 91 -6.63 -6.88 6.35
C ILE A 91 -6.09 -5.68 7.12
N VAL A 92 -6.25 -4.47 6.58
CA VAL A 92 -5.85 -3.22 7.23
C VAL A 92 -7.07 -2.63 7.93
N GLU A 93 -6.87 -2.12 9.14
CA GLU A 93 -7.92 -1.42 9.86
C GLU A 93 -8.15 -0.04 9.21
N LEU A 94 -9.34 0.18 8.64
CA LEU A 94 -9.68 1.40 7.90
C LEU A 94 -10.18 2.50 8.85
N LYS A 95 -9.28 3.08 9.64
CA LYS A 95 -9.62 4.16 10.57
C LYS A 95 -9.79 5.49 9.85
N SER A 96 -10.74 6.31 10.33
CA SER A 96 -10.99 7.64 9.81
C SER A 96 -11.59 8.54 10.88
N PHE A 97 -10.99 9.71 11.09
CA PHE A 97 -11.52 10.71 12.01
C PHE A 97 -12.76 11.40 11.45
N THR A 98 -12.88 11.47 10.12
CA THR A 98 -13.97 12.18 9.42
C THR A 98 -14.98 11.25 8.73
N ASN A 99 -14.91 9.93 9.00
CA ASN A 99 -15.74 8.88 8.39
C ASN A 99 -15.59 8.78 6.86
N VAL A 100 -14.39 9.00 6.33
CA VAL A 100 -14.06 8.72 4.93
C VAL A 100 -14.04 7.21 4.70
N ASP A 101 -14.67 6.77 3.60
CA ASP A 101 -14.64 5.36 3.19
C ASP A 101 -13.36 5.05 2.39
N TYR A 102 -12.44 4.31 3.02
CA TYR A 102 -11.18 3.86 2.40
C TYR A 102 -11.25 2.48 1.73
N LEU A 103 -12.40 1.79 1.81
CA LEU A 103 -12.55 0.47 1.18
C LEU A 103 -12.32 0.52 -0.34
N PRO A 104 -12.78 1.55 -1.09
CA PRO A 104 -12.47 1.69 -2.51
C PRO A 104 -10.97 1.82 -2.79
N LEU A 105 -10.23 2.58 -1.99
CA LEU A 105 -8.77 2.72 -2.11
C LEU A 105 -8.07 1.39 -1.89
N GLN A 106 -8.45 0.67 -0.84
CA GLN A 106 -7.91 -0.65 -0.56
C GLN A 106 -8.17 -1.63 -1.72
N ASN A 107 -9.39 -1.65 -2.27
CA ASN A 107 -9.74 -2.52 -3.39
C ASN A 107 -8.91 -2.23 -4.65
N LEU A 108 -8.63 -0.95 -4.94
CA LEU A 108 -7.77 -0.57 -6.06
C LEU A 108 -6.33 -1.04 -5.85
N LEU A 109 -5.80 -0.91 -4.63
CA LEU A 109 -4.44 -1.33 -4.29
C LEU A 109 -4.27 -2.85 -4.32
N ILE A 110 -5.24 -3.63 -3.83
CA ILE A 110 -5.21 -5.11 -3.94
C ILE A 110 -5.14 -5.56 -5.39
N LYS A 111 -5.87 -4.88 -6.27
CA LYS A 111 -5.91 -5.13 -7.72
C LYS A 111 -4.71 -4.54 -8.47
N GLU A 112 -3.76 -3.92 -7.77
CA GLU A 112 -2.59 -3.22 -8.35
C GLU A 112 -2.98 -2.15 -9.38
N ASN A 113 -4.17 -1.56 -9.24
CA ASN A 113 -4.64 -0.47 -10.09
C ASN A 113 -4.10 0.87 -9.57
N PHE A 114 -2.78 1.00 -9.53
CA PHE A 114 -2.08 2.06 -8.82
C PHE A 114 -2.39 3.45 -9.36
N GLN A 115 -2.62 3.61 -10.67
CA GLN A 115 -3.01 4.90 -11.25
C GLN A 115 -4.38 5.39 -10.76
N GLN A 116 -5.33 4.49 -10.57
CA GLN A 116 -6.64 4.86 -10.01
C GLN A 116 -6.56 5.05 -8.50
N ALA A 117 -5.77 4.23 -7.79
CA ALA A 117 -5.52 4.40 -6.36
C ALA A 117 -4.86 5.75 -6.06
N ASP A 118 -3.92 6.19 -6.89
CA ASP A 118 -3.26 7.50 -6.79
C ASP A 118 -4.26 8.65 -6.93
N ARG A 119 -5.10 8.61 -7.98
CA ARG A 119 -6.17 9.59 -8.17
C ARG A 119 -7.13 9.64 -7.00
N LEU A 120 -7.57 8.48 -6.51
CA LEU A 120 -8.47 8.40 -5.36
C LEU A 120 -7.80 8.92 -4.07
N THR A 121 -6.51 8.65 -3.90
CA THR A 121 -5.73 9.19 -2.77
C THR A 121 -5.75 10.72 -2.79
N GLN A 122 -5.55 11.35 -3.96
CA GLN A 122 -5.65 12.82 -4.08
C GLN A 122 -7.06 13.33 -3.74
N LEU A 123 -8.11 12.63 -4.16
CA LEU A 123 -9.49 13.00 -3.84
C LEU A 123 -9.76 12.91 -2.33
N HIS A 124 -9.28 11.86 -1.65
CA HIS A 124 -9.40 11.76 -0.21
C HIS A 124 -8.65 12.88 0.51
N LEU A 125 -7.44 13.23 0.09
CA LEU A 125 -6.71 14.35 0.72
C LEU A 125 -7.44 15.69 0.53
N LEU A 126 -8.08 15.92 -0.62
CA LEU A 126 -8.94 17.10 -0.84
C LEU A 126 -10.19 17.08 0.04
N GLU A 127 -10.81 15.91 0.21
CA GLU A 127 -11.97 15.72 1.10
C GLU A 127 -11.62 15.98 2.57
N LEU A 128 -10.50 15.43 3.04
CA LEU A 128 -10.00 15.62 4.41
C LEU A 128 -9.66 17.09 4.69
N ALA A 129 -9.19 17.82 3.67
CA ALA A 129 -8.99 19.27 3.74
C ALA A 129 -10.29 20.08 3.65
N GLY A 130 -11.45 19.43 3.53
CA GLY A 130 -12.76 20.08 3.43
C GLY A 130 -13.04 20.74 2.06
N LEU A 131 -12.21 20.49 1.05
CA LEU A 131 -12.27 21.19 -0.24
C LEU A 131 -13.34 20.64 -1.18
N ASN A 132 -13.74 19.38 -1.02
CA ASN A 132 -14.79 18.75 -1.82
C ASN A 132 -16.18 19.37 -1.63
N ARG A 133 -16.42 20.07 -0.51
CA ARG A 133 -17.72 20.68 -0.16
C ARG A 133 -17.75 22.19 -0.29
N THR A 134 -16.59 22.84 -0.27
CA THR A 134 -16.49 24.30 -0.04
C THR A 134 -15.93 25.06 -1.23
N THR A 135 -15.22 24.41 -2.16
CA THR A 135 -14.54 25.09 -3.26
C THR A 135 -14.47 24.24 -4.52
N ASN A 136 -14.28 24.87 -5.68
CA ASN A 136 -13.92 24.17 -6.93
C ASN A 136 -12.41 23.85 -7.02
N ARG A 137 -11.65 24.06 -5.94
CA ARG A 137 -10.19 23.90 -5.93
C ARG A 137 -9.83 22.43 -5.88
N GLN A 138 -9.02 21.98 -6.84
CA GLN A 138 -8.56 20.60 -6.98
C GLN A 138 -7.08 20.42 -6.58
N TRP A 139 -6.59 21.25 -5.66
CA TRP A 139 -5.23 21.18 -5.12
C TRP A 139 -5.18 21.67 -3.68
N LEU A 140 -4.16 21.20 -2.95
CA LEU A 140 -3.91 21.53 -1.56
C LEU A 140 -2.89 22.69 -1.46
N TYR A 141 -3.11 23.57 -0.50
CA TYR A 141 -2.08 24.45 0.04
C TYR A 141 -1.40 23.77 1.24
N PHE A 142 -0.23 24.29 1.63
CA PHE A 142 0.48 23.74 2.78
C PHE A 142 -0.32 23.88 4.10
N THR A 143 -1.15 24.91 4.21
CA THR A 143 -2.06 25.10 5.36
C THR A 143 -3.15 24.04 5.44
N ASP A 144 -3.56 23.47 4.29
CA ASP A 144 -4.53 22.38 4.28
C ASP A 144 -3.91 21.12 4.87
N ILE A 145 -2.62 20.88 4.61
CA ILE A 145 -1.89 19.70 5.11
C ILE A 145 -1.82 19.69 6.63
N LEU A 146 -1.62 20.86 7.25
CA LEU A 146 -1.57 21.00 8.71
C LEU A 146 -2.87 20.59 9.41
N ASN A 147 -3.99 20.58 8.69
CA ASN A 147 -5.30 20.24 9.23
C ASN A 147 -5.73 18.81 8.88
N LEU A 148 -4.93 18.06 8.14
CA LEU A 148 -5.27 16.68 7.80
C LEU A 148 -5.23 15.82 9.07
N PRO A 149 -6.27 15.04 9.37
CA PRO A 149 -6.25 14.19 10.55
C PRO A 149 -5.15 13.12 10.43
N SER A 150 -4.36 12.95 11.50
CA SER A 150 -3.29 11.95 11.56
C SER A 150 -3.80 10.53 11.32
N GLU A 151 -4.99 10.19 11.84
CA GLU A 151 -5.57 8.86 11.69
C GLU A 151 -5.82 8.51 10.22
N ASP A 152 -6.41 9.44 9.47
CA ASP A 152 -6.69 9.29 8.03
C ASP A 152 -5.41 9.20 7.19
N LEU A 153 -4.42 10.05 7.46
CA LEU A 153 -3.12 10.00 6.78
C LEU A 153 -2.40 8.67 7.04
N LEU A 154 -2.46 8.16 8.27
CA LEU A 154 -1.87 6.88 8.64
C LEU A 154 -2.58 5.72 7.94
N THR A 155 -3.90 5.74 7.84
CA THR A 155 -4.68 4.72 7.10
C THR A 155 -4.28 4.69 5.63
N ILE A 156 -4.22 5.86 4.96
CA ILE A 156 -3.79 5.98 3.56
C ILE A 156 -2.36 5.44 3.38
N ASP A 157 -1.41 5.87 4.21
CA ASP A 157 -0.01 5.44 4.12
C ASP A 157 0.14 3.93 4.36
N THR A 158 -0.58 3.39 5.35
CA THR A 158 -0.56 1.96 5.68
C THR A 158 -1.10 1.12 4.53
N LEU A 159 -2.20 1.53 3.90
CA LEU A 159 -2.75 0.85 2.72
C LEU A 159 -1.74 0.79 1.58
N TRP A 160 -1.10 1.93 1.26
CA TRP A 160 -0.06 1.98 0.22
C TRP A 160 1.12 1.08 0.55
N LYS A 161 1.61 1.08 1.79
CA LYS A 161 2.75 0.25 2.22
C LYS A 161 2.45 -1.23 2.16
N ILE A 162 1.34 -1.65 2.77
CA ILE A 162 0.96 -3.05 2.90
C ILE A 162 0.75 -3.67 1.52
N HIS A 163 0.00 -3.01 0.63
CA HIS A 163 -0.33 -3.55 -0.68
C HIS A 163 0.75 -3.35 -1.76
N SER A 164 1.81 -2.57 -1.48
CA SER A 164 2.97 -2.42 -2.37
C SER A 164 4.20 -3.22 -1.94
N LYS A 165 4.07 -4.11 -0.94
CA LYS A 165 5.19 -4.85 -0.34
C LYS A 165 6.26 -3.91 0.23
N GLY A 166 5.81 -2.81 0.85
CA GLY A 166 6.69 -1.81 1.46
C GLY A 166 7.41 -0.92 0.46
N LYS A 167 6.87 -0.74 -0.76
CA LYS A 167 7.51 0.05 -1.81
C LYS A 167 6.98 1.49 -1.90
N PHE A 168 5.70 1.69 -1.64
CA PHE A 168 4.97 2.94 -1.86
C PHE A 168 4.33 3.45 -0.56
N GLY A 169 4.22 4.77 -0.43
CA GLY A 169 3.73 5.45 0.78
C GLY A 169 4.45 6.78 1.02
N PHE A 170 3.76 7.71 1.67
CA PHE A 170 4.33 9.02 2.04
C PHE A 170 5.41 8.86 3.11
N SER A 171 5.26 7.95 4.07
CA SER A 171 6.30 7.68 5.07
C SER A 171 7.57 7.10 4.43
N ILE A 172 7.42 6.32 3.35
CA ILE A 172 8.56 5.82 2.58
C ILE A 172 9.27 6.96 1.86
N GLN A 173 8.53 7.84 1.18
CA GLN A 173 9.11 9.02 0.54
C GLN A 173 9.81 9.93 1.55
N ARG A 174 9.20 10.17 2.71
CA ARG A 174 9.79 10.91 3.82
C ARG A 174 11.11 10.30 4.28
N ASN A 175 11.17 8.98 4.46
CA ASN A 175 12.40 8.30 4.89
C ASN A 175 13.52 8.42 3.84
N ILE A 176 13.17 8.34 2.55
CA ILE A 176 14.11 8.60 1.45
C ILE A 176 14.59 10.06 1.52
N TRP A 177 13.69 11.02 1.71
CA TRP A 177 14.05 12.44 1.80
C TRP A 177 14.98 12.73 2.98
N LEU A 178 14.66 12.23 4.18
CA LEU A 178 15.48 12.40 5.39
C LEU A 178 16.86 11.76 5.24
N SER A 179 16.95 10.54 4.72
CA SER A 179 18.23 9.85 4.47
C SER A 179 19.11 10.53 3.42
N ASN A 180 18.56 11.49 2.66
CA ASN A 180 19.30 12.30 1.69
C ASN A 180 19.47 13.75 2.17
N ASN A 181 19.55 13.96 3.49
CA ASN A 181 19.74 15.27 4.12
C ASN A 181 18.70 16.29 3.66
N GLN A 182 17.45 15.85 3.51
CA GLN A 182 16.32 16.71 3.11
C GLN A 182 16.50 17.36 1.72
N ASN A 183 17.32 16.76 0.85
CA ASN A 183 17.57 17.27 -0.49
C ASN A 183 16.49 16.82 -1.48
N TRP A 184 15.72 17.78 -2.01
CA TRP A 184 14.63 17.52 -2.94
C TRP A 184 15.08 16.93 -4.27
N GLU A 185 16.18 17.42 -4.86
CA GLU A 185 16.69 16.91 -6.13
C GLU A 185 17.07 15.43 -6.02
N LYS A 186 17.77 15.05 -4.95
CA LYS A 186 18.08 13.64 -4.66
C LYS A 186 16.83 12.80 -4.44
N LEU A 187 15.81 13.36 -3.80
CA LEU A 187 14.54 12.65 -3.63
C LEU A 187 13.91 12.35 -4.98
N TRP A 188 13.77 13.36 -5.86
CA TRP A 188 13.15 13.22 -7.18
C TRP A 188 13.84 12.18 -8.04
N ASP A 189 15.17 12.16 -8.06
CA ASP A 189 15.93 11.15 -8.78
C ASP A 189 15.70 9.74 -8.20
N LYS A 190 15.70 9.60 -6.86
CA LYS A 190 15.53 8.29 -6.22
C LYS A 190 14.14 7.69 -6.36
N ILE A 191 13.10 8.51 -6.24
CA ILE A 191 11.71 8.04 -6.38
C ILE A 191 11.27 8.03 -7.86
N GLY A 192 12.13 8.46 -8.78
CA GLY A 192 11.84 8.47 -10.21
C GLY A 192 10.77 9.47 -10.62
N TRP A 193 10.77 10.68 -10.05
CA TRP A 193 9.94 11.80 -10.52
C TRP A 193 10.67 12.73 -11.47
N LYS A 194 11.98 12.55 -11.62
CA LYS A 194 12.81 13.16 -12.65
C LYS A 194 13.63 12.10 -13.38
N THR A 195 13.77 12.30 -14.68
CA THR A 195 14.70 11.54 -15.54
C THR A 195 15.55 12.54 -16.30
N ASN A 196 16.88 12.41 -16.23
CA ASN A 196 17.82 13.33 -16.88
C ASN A 196 17.51 14.81 -16.56
N ASN A 197 17.29 15.12 -15.29
CA ASN A 197 16.96 16.46 -14.78
C ASN A 197 15.63 17.06 -15.31
N THR A 198 14.79 16.24 -15.95
CA THR A 198 13.47 16.65 -16.46
C THR A 198 12.38 15.97 -15.66
N SER A 199 11.40 16.75 -15.18
CA SER A 199 10.24 16.23 -14.46
C SER A 199 9.33 15.43 -15.39
N LEU A 200 8.81 14.31 -14.88
CA LEU A 200 7.89 13.45 -15.63
C LEU A 200 6.51 14.09 -15.83
N ARG A 201 5.89 13.80 -16.97
CA ARG A 201 4.55 14.25 -17.35
C ARG A 201 3.48 13.24 -16.94
N TYR A 202 2.53 13.72 -16.15
CA TYR A 202 1.37 12.94 -15.75
C TYR A 202 0.39 12.73 -16.93
N PRO A 203 -0.26 11.56 -17.04
CA PRO A 203 0.00 10.33 -16.28
C PRO A 203 1.03 9.40 -16.95
N HIS A 204 1.34 9.63 -18.23
CA HIS A 204 1.92 8.61 -19.09
C HIS A 204 3.42 8.33 -18.87
N GLU A 205 4.16 9.28 -18.30
CA GLU A 205 5.60 9.08 -18.05
C GLU A 205 5.88 8.44 -16.67
N PHE A 206 4.86 8.29 -15.81
CA PHE A 206 4.98 7.60 -14.53
C PHE A 206 4.77 6.09 -14.68
N THR A 207 5.40 5.32 -13.79
CA THR A 207 5.29 3.86 -13.76
C THR A 207 4.23 3.43 -12.74
N TRP A 208 3.15 2.80 -13.23
CA TRP A 208 1.96 2.46 -12.44
C TRP A 208 1.92 0.98 -12.01
N ASP A 209 3.08 0.40 -11.72
CA ASP A 209 3.22 -1.00 -11.31
C ASP A 209 4.40 -1.18 -10.33
N THR A 210 4.60 -2.42 -9.88
CA THR A 210 5.64 -2.75 -8.89
C THR A 210 7.07 -2.68 -9.43
N THR A 211 7.32 -2.36 -10.69
CA THR A 211 8.66 -2.11 -11.24
C THR A 211 9.16 -0.70 -10.94
N ALA A 212 8.26 0.25 -10.66
CA ALA A 212 8.58 1.65 -10.32
C ALA A 212 9.53 1.77 -9.11
N PRO A 213 10.36 2.82 -8.97
CA PRO A 213 11.27 2.96 -7.82
C PRO A 213 10.57 2.96 -6.45
N THR A 214 11.31 2.63 -5.38
CA THR A 214 10.78 2.78 -4.00
C THR A 214 10.45 4.25 -3.74
N GLY A 215 9.27 4.50 -3.17
CA GLY A 215 8.73 5.84 -2.95
C GLY A 215 8.07 6.48 -4.18
N HIS A 216 8.00 5.81 -5.33
CA HIS A 216 7.45 6.41 -6.55
C HIS A 216 6.00 6.89 -6.39
N LEU A 217 5.18 6.16 -5.63
CA LEU A 217 3.78 6.45 -5.36
C LEU A 217 3.50 6.58 -3.86
N PRO A 218 2.44 7.30 -3.44
CA PRO A 218 1.53 8.12 -4.25
C PRO A 218 2.23 9.38 -4.80
N LEU A 219 1.72 9.94 -5.88
CA LEU A 219 2.22 11.19 -6.44
C LEU A 219 1.81 12.39 -5.61
N PHE A 220 2.61 13.45 -5.67
CA PHE A 220 2.24 14.76 -5.14
C PHE A 220 2.69 15.83 -6.13
N ASN A 221 1.77 16.68 -6.59
CA ASN A 221 2.04 17.60 -7.68
C ASN A 221 3.05 18.69 -7.29
N GLN A 222 4.19 18.74 -7.97
CA GLN A 222 5.28 19.71 -7.71
C GLN A 222 5.20 20.99 -8.58
N LEU A 223 4.17 21.18 -9.42
CA LEU A 223 3.99 22.37 -10.25
C LEU A 223 3.85 23.67 -9.43
N ARG A 224 3.50 23.57 -8.15
CA ARG A 224 3.35 24.70 -7.21
C ARG A 224 4.47 24.75 -6.16
N GLY A 225 5.59 24.08 -6.43
CA GLY A 225 6.72 23.97 -5.53
C GLY A 225 6.54 22.89 -4.45
N VAL A 226 7.52 22.82 -3.55
CA VAL A 226 7.69 21.69 -2.62
C VAL A 226 6.97 21.87 -1.28
N GLN A 227 6.40 23.05 -1.01
CA GLN A 227 5.88 23.38 0.32
C GLN A 227 4.82 22.39 0.80
N VAL A 228 3.90 21.97 -0.06
CA VAL A 228 2.82 21.06 0.34
C VAL A 228 3.39 19.71 0.74
N LEU A 229 4.32 19.15 -0.04
CA LEU A 229 4.97 17.89 0.30
C LEU A 229 5.91 18.01 1.50
N TYR A 230 6.58 19.16 1.66
CA TYR A 230 7.39 19.46 2.84
C TYR A 230 6.55 19.38 4.11
N TYR A 231 5.41 20.08 4.16
CA TYR A 231 4.53 20.05 5.31
C TYR A 231 3.89 18.67 5.50
N LEU A 232 3.66 17.92 4.42
CA LEU A 232 3.22 16.53 4.55
C LEU A 232 4.30 15.70 5.23
N PHE A 233 5.57 15.80 4.85
CA PHE A 233 6.67 15.07 5.49
C PHE A 233 6.98 15.54 6.92
N GLN A 234 6.63 16.78 7.27
CA GLN A 234 6.75 17.29 8.64
C GLN A 234 5.50 17.02 9.50
N HIS A 235 4.47 16.39 8.94
CA HIS A 235 3.25 16.11 9.66
C HIS A 235 3.52 15.21 10.89
N PRO A 236 2.93 15.48 12.07
CA PRO A 236 3.23 14.75 13.31
C PRO A 236 2.85 13.26 13.27
N VAL A 237 2.02 12.86 12.30
CA VAL A 237 1.65 11.45 12.07
C VAL A 237 2.86 10.53 11.82
N TRP A 238 4.04 11.07 11.46
CA TRP A 238 5.23 10.26 11.20
C TRP A 238 6.15 10.06 12.42
N GLU A 239 5.78 10.61 13.58
CA GLU A 239 6.57 10.54 14.82
C GLU A 239 6.12 9.42 15.78
N ILE A 240 5.50 8.37 15.22
CA ILE A 240 4.94 7.21 15.94
C ILE A 240 6.03 6.18 16.27
#